data_AF-A0A498P716-F1
#
_entry.id   AF-A0A498P716-F1
#
_cell.length_a   1.000
_cell.length_b   1.000
_cell.length_c   1.000
_cell.angle_alpha   90.00
_cell.angle_beta   90.00
_cell.angle_gamma   90.00
#
_symmetry.space_group_name_H-M   'P 1'
#
loop_
_entity.id
_entity.type
_entity.pdbx_description
1 polymer ?
#
loop_
_entity_poly.entity_id
_entity_poly.type
_entity_poly.pdbx_seq_one_letter_code
_entity_poly.pdbx_strand_id
1 'polypeptide(L)'
;MEGVGLSANNKQKQNQMLPNKMRGEFTRNQRKDSEGLSEAPDLEFEYSDADKWTVELSVPDQKWTELDSVQHRAHAMRLLDGLDVIGRERRLKVARAILYMAQGTFGECSSELEVQHWMRYNVFLLLDVGAFTALVELLNMEIE
;
A
#
# COMPACT_ATOMS: atom_id res chain seq x y z
N MET A 1 50.55 41.02 -48.61
CA MET A 1 49.30 40.66 -49.30
C MET A 1 49.58 39.41 -50.10
N GLU A 2 49.42 38.24 -49.46
CA GLU A 2 49.53 36.91 -50.07
C GLU A 2 48.55 36.07 -49.23
N GLY A 3 47.52 35.42 -49.76
CA GLY A 3 47.44 34.63 -50.98
C GLY A 3 47.06 33.22 -50.53
N VAL A 4 45.77 32.92 -50.48
CA VAL A 4 45.16 31.71 -49.90
C VAL A 4 45.72 30.44 -50.53
N GLY A 5 46.32 29.58 -49.71
CA GLY A 5 46.92 28.30 -50.09
C GLY A 5 45.97 27.12 -49.88
N LEU A 6 45.90 26.28 -50.91
CA LEU A 6 45.00 25.15 -51.14
C LEU A 6 45.38 23.86 -50.39
N SER A 7 44.36 23.01 -50.24
CA SER A 7 44.35 21.64 -49.72
C SER A 7 45.28 20.63 -50.41
N ALA A 8 45.88 19.75 -49.59
CA ALA A 8 46.21 18.32 -49.83
C ALA A 8 46.56 17.74 -48.42
N ASN A 9 46.36 16.51 -47.99
CA ASN A 9 46.06 15.20 -48.58
C ASN A 9 45.74 14.28 -47.36
N ASN A 10 44.90 13.26 -47.50
CA ASN A 10 45.33 11.84 -47.50
C ASN A 10 44.18 10.86 -47.17
N LYS A 11 44.20 9.75 -47.92
CA LYS A 11 43.17 8.72 -48.08
C LYS A 11 42.97 7.85 -46.84
N GLN A 12 41.71 7.49 -46.50
CA GLN A 12 41.43 6.13 -46.06
C GLN A 12 40.00 5.66 -46.39
N LYS A 13 39.98 4.52 -47.07
CA LYS A 13 38.89 3.69 -47.57
C LYS A 13 37.65 3.59 -46.65
N GLN A 14 36.45 3.73 -47.22
CA GLN A 14 35.36 2.72 -47.20
C GLN A 14 34.01 3.38 -47.53
N ASN A 15 33.34 2.86 -48.56
CA ASN A 15 31.89 2.58 -48.64
C ASN A 15 31.31 2.80 -50.04
N GLN A 16 31.47 1.77 -50.86
CA GLN A 16 30.42 1.28 -51.78
C GLN A 16 30.03 -0.09 -51.18
N MET A 17 28.79 -0.59 -51.12
CA MET A 17 27.61 -0.36 -51.94
C MET A 17 26.43 -1.19 -51.34
N LEU A 18 25.18 -0.75 -51.61
CA LEU A 18 23.93 -1.54 -51.77
C LEU A 18 22.90 -1.68 -50.61
N PRO A 19 21.59 -1.79 -50.97
CA PRO A 19 20.47 -1.35 -50.14
C PRO A 19 19.62 -2.49 -49.54
N ASN A 20 18.74 -2.07 -48.63
CA ASN A 20 17.47 -2.66 -48.25
C ASN A 20 17.47 -4.11 -47.73
N LYS A 21 17.32 -4.25 -46.40
CA LYS A 21 16.89 -5.51 -45.79
C LYS A 21 15.85 -5.28 -44.69
N MET A 22 14.67 -5.82 -45.00
CA MET A 22 13.80 -6.61 -44.11
C MET A 22 12.79 -5.83 -43.25
N ARG A 23 11.63 -5.61 -43.87
CA ARG A 23 10.29 -5.61 -43.27
C ARG A 23 10.16 -6.82 -42.34
N GLY A 24 10.35 -6.61 -41.04
CA GLY A 24 9.91 -7.52 -39.99
C GLY A 24 8.64 -6.94 -39.38
N GLU A 25 7.48 -7.36 -39.90
CA GLU A 25 6.21 -7.14 -39.20
C GLU A 25 6.30 -7.91 -37.87
N PHE A 26 6.45 -7.17 -36.77
CA PHE A 26 6.12 -7.70 -35.46
C PHE A 26 4.61 -7.86 -35.42
N THR A 27 4.11 -9.02 -35.85
CA THR A 27 2.86 -9.57 -35.35
C THR A 27 3.06 -9.80 -33.85
N ARG A 28 2.87 -8.73 -33.07
CA ARG A 28 2.65 -8.83 -31.63
C ARG A 28 1.43 -9.71 -31.50
N ASN A 29 1.65 -11.00 -31.23
CA ASN A 29 0.62 -11.92 -30.81
C ASN A 29 -0.20 -11.18 -29.76
N GLN A 30 -1.40 -10.77 -30.14
CA GLN A 30 -2.41 -10.33 -29.20
C GLN A 30 -2.68 -11.55 -28.35
N ARG A 31 -2.02 -11.64 -27.19
CA ARG A 31 -2.48 -12.44 -26.07
C ARG A 31 -3.81 -11.80 -25.62
N LYS A 32 -4.86 -12.03 -26.43
CA LYS A 32 -6.16 -12.43 -25.89
C LYS A 32 -5.84 -13.65 -25.03
N ASP A 33 -6.21 -13.59 -23.76
CA ASP A 33 -6.21 -14.64 -22.72
C ASP A 33 -5.83 -14.04 -21.35
N SER A 34 -6.31 -12.83 -21.05
CA SER A 34 -6.37 -12.35 -19.67
C SER A 34 -7.69 -11.61 -19.45
N GLU A 35 -8.79 -12.25 -19.86
CA GLU A 35 -10.01 -12.18 -19.07
C GLU A 35 -9.85 -13.15 -17.89
N GLY A 36 -8.82 -12.92 -17.09
CA GLY A 36 -8.85 -13.35 -15.71
C GLY A 36 -9.79 -12.36 -15.05
N LEU A 37 -11.08 -12.67 -15.02
CA LEU A 37 -11.96 -12.15 -13.99
C LEU A 37 -11.18 -12.37 -12.69
N SER A 38 -10.64 -11.29 -12.13
CA SER A 38 -9.99 -11.35 -10.83
C SER A 38 -11.10 -11.78 -9.88
N GLU A 39 -11.18 -13.08 -9.59
CA GLU A 39 -12.06 -13.66 -8.58
C GLU A 39 -11.51 -13.34 -7.17
N ALA A 40 -10.99 -12.12 -7.01
CA ALA A 40 -11.01 -11.50 -5.71
C ALA A 40 -12.48 -11.13 -5.52
N PRO A 41 -13.20 -11.69 -4.53
CA PRO A 41 -14.52 -11.18 -4.21
C PRO A 41 -14.36 -9.67 -4.06
N ASP A 42 -15.16 -8.92 -4.80
CA ASP A 42 -15.36 -7.50 -4.53
C ASP A 42 -16.02 -7.44 -3.16
N LEU A 43 -15.17 -7.54 -2.12
CA LEU A 43 -15.53 -7.18 -0.77
C LEU A 43 -15.74 -5.67 -0.88
N GLU A 44 -16.94 -5.27 -1.28
CA GLU A 44 -17.43 -3.91 -1.10
C GLU A 44 -17.08 -3.54 0.34
N PHE A 45 -16.05 -2.71 0.45
CA PHE A 45 -15.51 -2.34 1.74
C PHE A 45 -16.47 -1.31 2.30
N GLU A 46 -17.43 -1.76 3.09
CA GLU A 46 -18.22 -0.86 3.92
C GLU A 46 -17.33 -0.39 5.08
N TYR A 47 -16.84 0.86 4.98
CA TYR A 47 -16.11 1.54 6.05
C TYR A 47 -16.93 1.58 7.35
N SER A 48 -18.25 1.63 7.24
CA SER A 48 -19.23 1.55 8.34
C SER A 48 -19.06 0.30 9.23
N ASP A 49 -18.61 -0.82 8.66
CA ASP A 49 -18.41 -2.07 9.40
C ASP A 49 -17.11 -2.05 10.23
N ALA A 50 -16.11 -1.29 9.78
CA ALA A 50 -14.89 -1.04 10.56
C ALA A 50 -15.18 -0.10 11.74
N ASP A 51 -16.05 0.88 11.55
CA ASP A 51 -16.51 1.76 12.62
C ASP A 51 -17.20 0.97 13.73
N LYS A 52 -18.00 -0.06 13.41
CA LYS A 52 -18.66 -0.86 14.44
C LYS A 52 -17.68 -1.46 15.44
N TRP A 53 -16.55 -2.02 15.01
CA TRP A 53 -15.57 -2.63 15.92
C TRP A 53 -14.62 -1.64 16.55
N THR A 54 -14.28 -0.58 15.81
CA THR A 54 -13.50 0.53 16.35
C THR A 54 -14.28 1.21 17.48
N VAL A 55 -15.58 1.42 17.29
CA VAL A 55 -16.50 2.01 18.27
C VAL A 55 -16.87 1.04 19.41
N GLU A 56 -17.10 -0.24 19.13
CA GLU A 56 -17.46 -1.23 20.17
C GLU A 56 -16.27 -1.54 21.10
N LEU A 57 -15.03 -1.30 20.65
CA LEU A 57 -13.81 -1.47 21.44
C LEU A 57 -13.21 -0.13 21.92
N SER A 58 -13.73 1.01 21.44
CA SER A 58 -13.31 2.34 21.88
C SER A 58 -13.97 2.75 23.19
N VAL A 59 -13.40 3.78 23.80
CA VAL A 59 -14.01 4.45 24.93
C VAL A 59 -15.26 5.18 24.41
N PRO A 60 -16.46 4.91 24.94
CA PRO A 60 -17.68 5.58 24.48
C PRO A 60 -17.59 7.10 24.68
N ASP A 61 -18.10 7.87 23.71
CA ASP A 61 -18.30 9.34 23.74
C ASP A 61 -17.07 10.26 23.67
N GLN A 62 -15.89 9.77 23.26
CA GLN A 62 -14.71 10.63 23.03
C GLN A 62 -14.07 10.36 21.67
N LYS A 63 -13.65 11.43 20.98
CA LYS A 63 -12.86 11.30 19.76
C LYS A 63 -11.48 10.77 20.09
N TRP A 64 -10.94 9.90 19.24
CA TRP A 64 -9.54 9.46 19.25
C TRP A 64 -8.59 10.63 19.46
N THR A 65 -8.81 11.74 18.75
CA THR A 65 -7.94 12.93 18.83
C THR A 65 -7.98 13.67 20.17
N GLU A 66 -8.96 13.34 21.03
CA GLU A 66 -9.18 13.94 22.35
C GLU A 66 -8.75 13.01 23.50
N LEU A 67 -8.34 11.78 23.21
CA LEU A 67 -7.93 10.79 24.21
C LEU A 67 -6.52 11.07 24.74
N ASP A 68 -6.27 10.66 25.99
CA ASP A 68 -4.92 10.64 26.56
C ASP A 68 -4.10 9.41 26.09
N SER A 69 -2.80 9.44 26.38
CA SER A 69 -1.88 8.35 25.98
C SER A 69 -2.19 7.00 26.63
N VAL A 70 -2.79 6.99 27.82
CA VAL A 70 -3.17 5.76 28.53
C VAL A 70 -4.40 5.15 27.87
N GLN A 71 -5.38 5.98 27.51
CA GLN A 71 -6.58 5.61 26.76
C GLN A 71 -6.22 5.07 25.37
N HIS A 72 -5.32 5.75 24.65
CA HIS A 72 -4.79 5.25 23.37
C HIS A 72 -4.19 3.84 23.52
N ARG A 73 -3.31 3.66 24.50
CA ARG A 73 -2.66 2.37 24.75
C ARG A 73 -3.67 1.29 25.12
N ALA A 74 -4.62 1.61 26.00
CA ALA A 74 -5.67 0.68 26.40
C ALA A 74 -6.56 0.27 25.22
N HIS A 75 -6.92 1.21 24.34
CA HIS A 75 -7.71 0.89 23.15
C HIS A 75 -6.94 0.00 22.18
N ALA A 76 -5.67 0.30 21.91
CA ALA A 76 -4.80 -0.53 21.08
C ALA A 76 -4.65 -1.95 21.66
N MET A 77 -4.46 -2.09 22.97
CA MET A 77 -4.39 -3.41 23.63
C MET A 77 -5.69 -4.21 23.48
N ARG A 78 -6.87 -3.57 23.68
CA ARG A 78 -8.16 -4.25 23.49
C ARG A 78 -8.38 -4.71 22.04
N LEU A 79 -7.88 -3.96 21.06
CA LEU A 79 -7.91 -4.39 19.66
C LEU A 79 -7.05 -5.64 19.46
N LEU A 80 -5.86 -5.71 20.06
CA LEU A 80 -5.01 -6.89 19.98
C LEU A 80 -5.63 -8.11 20.67
N ASP A 81 -6.21 -7.94 21.87
CA ASP A 81 -6.95 -9.01 22.56
C ASP A 81 -8.13 -9.53 21.72
N GLY A 82 -8.69 -8.69 20.84
CA GLY A 82 -9.73 -9.09 19.89
C GLY A 82 -9.27 -10.07 18.80
N LEU A 83 -7.96 -10.20 18.57
CA LEU A 83 -7.39 -11.18 17.62
C LEU A 83 -7.39 -12.59 18.20
N ASP A 84 -7.40 -12.73 19.53
CA ASP A 84 -7.44 -14.03 20.23
C ASP A 84 -8.82 -14.72 20.15
N VAL A 85 -9.81 -14.10 19.50
CA VAL A 85 -11.16 -14.65 19.44
C VAL A 85 -11.27 -15.84 18.48
N ILE A 86 -12.05 -16.84 18.89
CA ILE A 86 -12.39 -18.01 18.08
C ILE A 86 -13.32 -17.57 16.94
N GLY A 87 -12.81 -17.58 15.71
CA GLY A 87 -13.60 -17.36 14.49
C GLY A 87 -12.92 -16.42 13.49
N ARG A 88 -12.64 -16.95 12.30
CA ARG A 88 -12.00 -16.24 11.19
C ARG A 88 -12.62 -14.89 10.87
N GLU A 89 -13.94 -14.85 10.71
CA GLU A 89 -14.66 -13.62 10.35
C GLU A 89 -14.42 -12.51 11.39
N ARG A 90 -14.44 -12.85 12.68
CA ARG A 90 -14.25 -11.87 13.75
C ARG A 90 -12.81 -11.36 13.78
N ARG A 91 -11.83 -12.25 13.64
CA ARG A 91 -10.41 -11.87 13.57
C ARG A 91 -10.13 -10.94 12.39
N LEU A 92 -10.71 -11.20 11.22
CA LEU A 92 -10.57 -10.33 10.05
C LEU A 92 -11.17 -8.94 10.28
N LYS A 93 -12.30 -8.84 10.99
CA LYS A 93 -12.91 -7.54 11.35
C LYS A 93 -12.03 -6.76 12.33
N VAL A 94 -11.45 -7.43 13.33
CA VAL A 94 -10.51 -6.79 14.28
C VAL A 94 -9.21 -6.37 13.58
N ALA A 95 -8.65 -7.22 12.73
CA ALA A 95 -7.48 -6.90 11.92
C ALA A 95 -7.72 -5.67 11.04
N ARG A 96 -8.92 -5.55 10.45
CA ARG A 96 -9.34 -4.36 9.69
C ARG A 96 -9.37 -3.11 10.56
N ALA A 97 -9.89 -3.18 11.79
CA ALA A 97 -9.89 -2.04 12.71
C ALA A 97 -8.46 -1.60 13.09
N ILE A 98 -7.54 -2.56 13.31
CA ILE A 98 -6.11 -2.27 13.54
C ILE A 98 -5.49 -1.56 12.33
N LEU A 99 -5.80 -2.02 11.11
CA LEU A 99 -5.33 -1.38 9.88
C LEU A 99 -5.90 0.03 9.70
N TYR A 100 -7.18 0.24 10.01
CA TYR A 100 -7.79 1.58 9.99
C TYR A 100 -7.10 2.54 10.97
N MET A 101 -6.79 2.09 12.18
CA MET A 101 -6.00 2.85 13.14
C MET A 101 -4.61 3.18 12.57
N ALA A 102 -3.91 2.20 11.99
CA ALA A 102 -2.59 2.41 11.40
C ALA A 102 -2.59 3.44 10.25
N GLN A 103 -3.73 3.61 9.56
CA GLN A 103 -3.91 4.62 8.50
C GLN A 103 -4.19 6.03 9.04
N GLY A 104 -4.34 6.20 10.35
CA GLY A 104 -4.48 7.50 11.00
C GLY A 104 -5.91 7.89 11.36
N THR A 105 -6.84 6.93 11.47
CA THR A 105 -8.21 7.15 12.00
C THR A 105 -8.91 8.33 11.31
N PHE A 106 -8.88 8.35 9.97
CA PHE A 106 -9.20 9.54 9.17
C PHE A 106 -10.64 10.05 9.33
N GLY A 107 -11.59 9.18 9.70
CA GLY A 107 -12.98 9.58 9.95
C GLY A 107 -13.14 10.59 11.11
N GLU A 108 -12.14 10.68 11.98
CA GLU A 108 -12.12 11.60 13.12
C GLU A 108 -11.23 12.83 12.90
N CYS A 109 -10.50 12.87 11.79
CA CYS A 109 -9.58 13.95 11.45
C CYS A 109 -10.29 15.05 10.64
N SER A 110 -9.88 16.30 10.85
CA SER A 110 -10.39 17.48 10.14
C SER A 110 -9.53 17.89 8.94
N SER A 111 -8.32 17.32 8.79
CA SER A 111 -7.40 17.63 7.69
C SER A 111 -6.43 16.50 7.36
N GLU A 112 -5.87 16.49 6.15
CA GLU A 112 -4.84 15.52 5.74
C GLU A 112 -3.58 15.58 6.61
N LEU A 113 -3.18 16.78 7.04
CA LEU A 113 -2.03 16.96 7.94
C LEU A 113 -2.26 16.29 9.30
N GLU A 114 -3.49 16.35 9.81
CA GLU A 114 -3.88 15.69 11.05
C GLU A 114 -3.88 14.16 10.88
N VAL A 115 -4.40 13.63 9.76
CA VAL A 115 -4.31 12.20 9.44
C VAL A 115 -2.85 11.75 9.40
N GLN A 116 -1.96 12.51 8.77
CA GLN A 116 -0.52 12.21 8.68
C GLN A 116 0.17 12.26 10.06
N HIS A 117 -0.30 13.11 10.96
CA HIS A 117 0.18 13.14 12.34
C HIS A 117 -0.24 11.88 13.09
N TRP A 118 -1.53 11.56 13.07
CA TRP A 118 -2.09 10.40 13.76
C TRP A 118 -1.63 9.07 13.17
N MET A 119 -1.45 8.97 11.86
CA MET A 119 -0.88 7.80 11.20
C MET A 119 0.49 7.46 11.80
N ARG A 120 1.39 8.44 11.92
CA ARG A 120 2.71 8.22 12.52
C ARG A 120 2.60 7.81 13.98
N TYR A 121 1.81 8.53 14.77
CA TYR A 121 1.59 8.23 16.18
C TYR A 121 1.03 6.81 16.39
N ASN A 122 -0.01 6.45 15.65
CA ASN A 122 -0.72 5.18 15.74
C ASN A 122 0.20 4.01 15.36
N VAL A 123 1.03 4.15 14.34
CA VAL A 123 2.02 3.12 13.96
C VAL A 123 2.99 2.86 15.10
N PHE A 124 3.55 3.90 15.72
CA PHE A 124 4.45 3.71 16.88
C PHE A 124 3.72 3.11 18.08
N LEU A 125 2.50 3.58 18.38
CA LEU A 125 1.67 3.02 19.45
C LEU A 125 1.42 1.52 19.26
N LEU A 126 1.01 1.11 18.05
CA LEU A 126 0.75 -0.29 17.69
C LEU A 126 2.01 -1.15 17.85
N LEU A 127 3.17 -0.65 17.42
CA LEU A 127 4.44 -1.34 17.63
C LEU A 127 4.77 -1.48 19.13
N ASP A 128 4.55 -0.44 19.93
CA ASP A 128 4.81 -0.43 21.38
C ASP A 128 3.92 -1.39 22.17
N VAL A 129 2.70 -1.67 21.69
CA VAL A 129 1.79 -2.66 22.31
C VAL A 129 1.98 -4.08 21.76
N GLY A 130 2.89 -4.29 20.79
CA GLY A 130 3.22 -5.61 20.27
C GLY A 130 2.37 -6.07 19.07
N ALA A 131 1.75 -5.15 18.33
CA ALA A 131 0.87 -5.48 17.21
C ALA A 131 1.58 -6.27 16.09
N PHE A 132 2.89 -6.07 15.89
CA PHE A 132 3.65 -6.79 14.87
C PHE A 132 3.60 -8.31 15.12
N THR A 133 3.88 -8.75 16.34
CA THR A 133 3.86 -10.16 16.72
C THR A 133 2.46 -10.75 16.54
N ALA A 134 1.44 -10.08 17.06
CA ALA A 134 0.05 -10.52 16.96
C ALA A 134 -0.43 -10.65 15.49
N LEU A 135 -0.03 -9.72 14.62
CA LEU A 135 -0.39 -9.78 13.20
C LEU A 135 0.34 -10.91 12.45
N VAL A 136 1.60 -11.20 12.79
CA VAL A 136 2.33 -12.35 12.22
C VAL A 136 1.67 -13.67 12.63
N GLU A 137 1.29 -13.80 13.90
CA GLU A 137 0.56 -14.97 14.41
C GLU A 137 -0.80 -15.13 13.72
N LEU A 138 -1.54 -14.03 13.55
CA LEU A 138 -2.79 -14.01 12.80
C LEU A 138 -2.58 -14.50 11.35
N LEU A 139 -1.57 -13.97 10.65
CA LEU A 139 -1.30 -14.36 9.26
C LEU A 139 -1.02 -15.87 9.16
N ASN A 140 -0.25 -16.43 10.09
CA ASN A 140 0.01 -17.87 10.12
C ASN A 140 -1.29 -18.67 10.36
N MET A 141 -2.17 -18.20 11.26
CA MET A 141 -3.45 -18.85 11.54
C MET A 141 -4.45 -18.79 10.38
N GLU A 142 -4.35 -17.81 9.48
CA GLU A 142 -5.29 -17.61 8.37
C GLU A 142 -4.83 -18.26 7.05
N ILE A 143 -3.59 -18.74 6.99
CA ILE A 143 -3.03 -19.49 5.85
C ILE A 143 -3.40 -20.99 5.93
N GLU A 144 -3.62 -21.52 7.14
CA GLU A 144 -4.10 -22.88 7.40
C GLU A 144 -5.62 -23.04 7.12
#